data_AF-A0A959MA47-F1
#
_entry.id   AF-A0A959MA47-F1
#
_cell.length_a   1.000
_cell.length_b   1.000
_cell.length_c   1.000
_cell.angle_alpha   90.00
_cell.angle_beta   90.00
_cell.angle_gamma   90.00
#
_symmetry.space_group_name_H-M   'P 1'
#
loop_
_entity.id
_entity.type
_entity.pdbx_description
1 polymer ?
#
loop_
_entity_poly.entity_id
_entity_poly.type
_entity_poly.pdbx_seq_one_letter_code
_entity_poly.pdbx_strand_id
1 'polypeptide(L)'
;IVFPKDFLIQQNYMLRGIYWLLLPLVVLVVMFLVWYKWGKDAKLTITTEFYPPENVSPSIAGYVINDKLDRRDLTALIPYWGAGGYLQVKETQTNALMGLIKNKEYEFIKLKDIPGSAMSFEKTLFNGIFKGGNNVALSSLKNVLYKTMDKAKKELEKEVNKAAFYVKKSRGMGCLFPILGVVLLIYGIIHLLITWGYPFWFPLSLIVSGIIIIGFGIFMAKKTPKGNELYKKLAGFKEFIQSVEKERLSLFLKEDQHYFDKVLPFAIVFNVADAWKDKLKGLEVPPPSWYIGSYNGFTTSMFLNSLDHSMNEMSRSFYSAPSSSGSSGGSWSSGGGGFSGGGFGGGGGGAW
;
A
#
# COMPACT_ATOMS: atom_id res chain seq x y z
N ILE A 1 48.63 57.32 0.58
CA ILE A 1 48.58 55.85 0.76
C ILE A 1 48.04 55.28 -0.55
N VAL A 2 48.85 54.59 -1.35
CA VAL A 2 48.38 53.93 -2.57
C VAL A 2 47.92 52.53 -2.16
N PHE A 3 46.62 52.30 -2.18
CA PHE A 3 46.09 50.97 -1.92
C PHE A 3 46.39 50.05 -3.12
N PRO A 4 46.81 48.79 -2.88
CA PRO A 4 47.01 47.82 -3.95
C PRO A 4 45.73 47.66 -4.79
N LYS A 5 45.87 47.40 -6.10
CA LYS A 5 44.75 47.35 -7.06
C LYS A 5 43.65 46.34 -6.70
N ASP A 6 43.94 45.41 -5.80
CA ASP A 6 43.01 44.36 -5.36
C ASP A 6 42.40 44.59 -3.97
N PHE A 7 42.66 45.75 -3.33
CA PHE A 7 42.22 46.03 -1.96
C PHE A 7 40.69 46.08 -1.78
N LEU A 8 39.94 46.27 -2.88
CA LEU A 8 38.47 46.35 -2.88
C LEU A 8 37.79 45.18 -3.60
N ILE A 9 38.54 44.15 -4.03
CA ILE A 9 37.92 42.96 -4.62
C ILE A 9 37.34 42.11 -3.48
N GLN A 10 36.02 42.13 -3.29
CA GLN A 10 35.35 41.13 -2.47
C GLN A 10 35.68 39.75 -3.06
N GLN A 11 36.53 38.98 -2.37
CA GLN A 11 36.80 37.59 -2.75
C GLN A 11 35.47 36.84 -2.78
N ASN A 12 35.12 36.31 -3.95
CA ASN A 12 33.88 35.55 -4.13
C ASN A 12 34.04 34.15 -3.52
N TYR A 13 33.83 34.04 -2.20
CA TYR A 13 33.91 32.77 -1.47
C TYR A 13 32.75 31.80 -1.82
N MET A 14 31.81 32.20 -2.69
CA MET A 14 30.69 31.36 -3.11
C MET A 14 31.15 30.04 -3.73
N LEU A 15 32.30 29.95 -4.39
CA LEU A 15 32.79 28.71 -5.01
C LEU A 15 33.70 27.88 -4.09
N ARG A 16 34.04 28.40 -2.91
CA ARG A 16 34.90 27.70 -1.95
C ARG A 16 34.15 26.47 -1.41
N GLY A 17 34.72 25.29 -1.60
CA GLY A 17 34.07 24.04 -1.16
C GLY A 17 33.23 23.34 -2.23
N ILE A 18 33.22 23.81 -3.49
CA ILE A 18 32.47 23.15 -4.57
C ILE A 18 32.88 21.69 -4.80
N TYR A 19 34.11 21.31 -4.43
CA TYR A 19 34.59 19.92 -4.46
C TYR A 19 33.74 18.95 -3.61
N TRP A 20 32.98 19.45 -2.62
CA TRP A 20 32.03 18.63 -1.87
C TRP A 20 30.93 18.04 -2.75
N LEU A 21 30.65 18.62 -3.93
CA LEU A 21 29.73 18.04 -4.91
C LEU A 21 30.24 16.72 -5.52
N LEU A 22 31.52 16.37 -5.35
CA LEU A 22 32.02 15.04 -5.73
C LEU A 22 31.47 13.93 -4.83
N LEU A 23 31.11 14.24 -3.57
CA LEU A 23 30.59 13.28 -2.60
C LEU A 23 29.31 12.57 -3.10
N PRO A 24 28.24 13.27 -3.54
CA PRO A 24 27.04 12.60 -4.07
C PRO A 24 27.34 11.78 -5.32
N LEU A 25 28.33 12.17 -6.15
CA LEU A 25 28.73 11.40 -7.32
C LEU A 25 29.40 10.07 -6.92
N VAL A 26 30.29 10.10 -5.93
CA VAL A 26 30.90 8.87 -5.38
C VAL A 26 29.83 7.98 -4.75
N VAL A 27 28.91 8.55 -3.95
CA VAL A 27 27.79 7.83 -3.34
C VAL A 27 26.91 7.19 -4.41
N LEU A 28 26.61 7.90 -5.49
CA LEU A 28 25.85 7.38 -6.63
C LEU A 28 26.52 6.15 -7.24
N VAL A 29 27.82 6.21 -7.52
CA VAL A 29 28.57 5.10 -8.10
C VAL A 29 28.58 3.89 -7.15
N VAL A 30 28.85 4.11 -5.87
CA VAL A 30 28.86 3.03 -4.86
C VAL A 30 27.47 2.39 -4.75
N MET A 31 26.41 3.19 -4.62
CA MET A 31 25.04 2.69 -4.53
C MET A 31 24.61 1.94 -5.78
N PHE A 32 25.02 2.42 -6.96
CA PHE A 32 24.78 1.72 -8.22
C PHE A 32 25.44 0.34 -8.25
N LEU A 33 26.71 0.22 -7.84
CA LEU A 33 27.42 -1.07 -7.78
C LEU A 33 26.78 -2.05 -6.79
N VAL A 34 26.37 -1.55 -5.62
CA VAL A 34 25.67 -2.32 -4.58
C VAL A 34 24.33 -2.83 -5.10
N TRP A 35 23.53 -1.96 -5.72
CA TRP A 35 22.26 -2.32 -6.33
C TRP A 35 22.43 -3.31 -7.48
N TYR A 36 23.40 -3.09 -8.37
CA TYR A 36 23.67 -3.99 -9.48
C TYR A 36 24.00 -5.41 -9.00
N LYS A 37 24.78 -5.53 -7.91
CA LYS A 37 25.20 -6.82 -7.36
C LYS A 37 24.09 -7.52 -6.56
N TRP A 38 23.31 -6.79 -5.78
CA TRP A 38 22.38 -7.40 -4.82
C TRP A 38 20.91 -7.03 -5.01
N GLY A 39 20.58 -5.84 -5.52
CA GLY A 39 19.20 -5.37 -5.71
C GLY A 39 18.60 -5.66 -7.09
N LYS A 40 19.42 -5.89 -8.12
CA LYS A 40 18.93 -6.12 -9.49
C LYS A 40 18.09 -7.39 -9.59
N ASP A 41 16.83 -7.20 -9.97
CA ASP A 41 15.88 -8.28 -10.25
C ASP A 41 16.22 -9.03 -11.54
N ALA A 42 15.74 -10.27 -11.62
CA ALA A 42 15.85 -11.05 -12.84
C ALA A 42 14.92 -10.47 -13.92
N LYS A 43 15.32 -10.55 -15.19
CA LYS A 43 14.39 -10.26 -16.30
C LYS A 43 13.35 -11.37 -16.35
N LEU A 44 12.08 -11.02 -16.22
CA LEU A 44 10.97 -11.96 -16.19
C LEU A 44 10.13 -11.78 -17.45
N THR A 45 9.84 -12.86 -18.15
CA THR A 45 8.76 -12.90 -19.13
C THR A 45 7.45 -13.10 -18.38
N ILE A 46 6.54 -12.15 -18.50
CA ILE A 46 5.22 -12.20 -17.88
C ILE A 46 4.31 -13.07 -18.76
N THR A 47 3.65 -14.04 -18.14
CA THR A 47 2.63 -14.87 -18.78
C THR A 47 1.28 -14.36 -18.36
N THR A 48 0.35 -14.21 -19.30
CA THR A 48 -1.03 -13.79 -18.98
C THR A 48 -1.70 -14.87 -18.13
N GLU A 49 -2.27 -14.46 -16.99
CA GLU A 49 -3.05 -15.31 -16.10
C GLU A 49 -4.46 -14.73 -16.00
N PHE A 50 -5.49 -15.58 -16.07
CA PHE A 50 -6.89 -15.13 -16.05
C PHE A 50 -7.55 -15.28 -14.68
N TYR A 51 -7.01 -16.15 -13.83
CA TYR A 51 -7.55 -16.45 -12.51
C TYR A 51 -6.51 -16.14 -11.44
N PRO A 52 -6.95 -15.80 -10.21
CA PRO A 52 -6.03 -15.65 -9.09
C PRO A 52 -5.26 -16.96 -8.85
N PRO A 53 -3.96 -16.90 -8.54
CA PRO A 53 -3.18 -18.10 -8.24
C PRO A 53 -3.76 -18.88 -7.06
N GLU A 54 -3.80 -20.21 -7.19
CA GLU A 54 -4.30 -21.08 -6.13
C GLU A 54 -3.47 -20.96 -4.84
N ASN A 55 -4.15 -21.05 -3.69
CA ASN A 55 -3.54 -21.02 -2.35
C ASN A 55 -2.74 -19.74 -2.04
N VAL A 56 -2.98 -18.65 -2.76
CA VAL A 56 -2.38 -17.33 -2.48
C VAL A 56 -3.46 -16.39 -1.97
N SER A 57 -3.31 -15.94 -0.73
CA SER A 57 -4.17 -14.91 -0.16
C SER A 57 -3.92 -13.56 -0.85
N PRO A 58 -4.96 -12.73 -1.07
CA PRO A 58 -4.81 -11.41 -1.67
C PRO A 58 -3.81 -10.53 -0.90
N SER A 59 -3.70 -10.68 0.42
CA SER A 59 -2.71 -9.91 1.20
C SER A 59 -1.27 -10.25 0.83
N ILE A 60 -0.98 -11.53 0.51
CA ILE A 60 0.34 -11.95 0.00
C ILE A 60 0.52 -11.46 -1.43
N ALA A 61 -0.52 -11.55 -2.25
CA ALA A 61 -0.49 -11.10 -3.63
C ALA A 61 -0.16 -9.60 -3.75
N GLY A 62 -0.83 -8.75 -2.96
CA GLY A 62 -0.54 -7.31 -2.87
C GLY A 62 0.92 -7.06 -2.50
N TYR A 63 1.37 -7.68 -1.41
CA TYR A 63 2.74 -7.56 -0.93
C TYR A 63 3.78 -7.95 -1.98
N VAL A 64 3.58 -9.06 -2.70
CA VAL A 64 4.55 -9.54 -3.70
C VAL A 64 4.61 -8.62 -4.91
N ILE A 65 3.51 -7.95 -5.27
CA ILE A 65 3.46 -7.05 -6.43
C ILE A 65 4.19 -5.72 -6.19
N ASN A 66 4.08 -5.13 -5.00
CA ASN A 66 4.60 -3.79 -4.71
C ASN A 66 5.72 -3.76 -3.65
N ASP A 67 6.10 -4.91 -3.10
CA ASP A 67 7.11 -5.11 -2.05
C ASP A 67 6.84 -4.35 -0.73
N LYS A 68 5.58 -3.97 -0.51
CA LYS A 68 5.14 -3.16 0.63
C LYS A 68 3.86 -3.75 1.21
N LEU A 69 3.63 -3.46 2.49
CA LEU A 69 2.38 -3.83 3.16
C LEU A 69 1.51 -2.60 3.31
N ASP A 70 0.50 -2.50 2.45
CA ASP A 70 -0.47 -1.43 2.44
C ASP A 70 -1.67 -1.76 3.34
N ARG A 71 -2.38 -0.73 3.81
CA ARG A 71 -3.61 -0.92 4.59
C ARG A 71 -4.66 -1.76 3.85
N ARG A 72 -4.69 -1.61 2.51
CA ARG A 72 -5.62 -2.32 1.63
C ARG A 72 -5.37 -3.83 1.58
N ASP A 73 -4.15 -4.29 1.86
CA ASP A 73 -3.79 -5.71 1.76
C ASP A 73 -4.55 -6.55 2.78
N LEU A 74 -4.75 -6.02 4.00
CA LEU A 74 -5.52 -6.69 5.04
C LEU A 74 -7.02 -6.42 4.92
N THR A 75 -7.44 -5.23 4.49
CA THR A 75 -8.88 -4.95 4.33
C THR A 75 -9.48 -5.74 3.16
N ALA A 76 -8.71 -6.06 2.12
CA ALA A 76 -9.12 -6.94 1.02
C ALA A 76 -9.45 -8.37 1.48
N LEU A 77 -9.11 -8.75 2.71
CA LEU A 77 -9.56 -10.03 3.28
C LEU A 77 -11.07 -10.07 3.52
N ILE A 78 -11.74 -8.93 3.69
CA ILE A 78 -13.20 -8.87 3.84
C ILE A 78 -13.91 -9.43 2.59
N PRO A 79 -13.71 -8.88 1.37
CA PRO A 79 -14.30 -9.47 0.17
C PRO A 79 -13.76 -10.87 -0.13
N TYR A 80 -12.52 -11.20 0.25
CA TYR A 80 -11.97 -12.56 0.08
C TYR A 80 -12.71 -13.61 0.92
N TRP A 81 -12.96 -13.30 2.20
CA TRP A 81 -13.75 -14.15 3.08
C TRP A 81 -15.23 -14.15 2.70
N GLY A 82 -15.74 -13.03 2.18
CA GLY A 82 -17.07 -12.94 1.58
C GLY A 82 -17.23 -13.91 0.40
N ALA A 83 -16.31 -13.85 -0.57
CA ALA A 83 -16.26 -14.76 -1.71
C ALA A 83 -16.14 -16.24 -1.29
N GLY A 84 -15.43 -16.53 -0.19
CA GLY A 84 -15.33 -17.86 0.41
C GLY A 84 -16.55 -18.30 1.25
N GLY A 85 -17.55 -17.43 1.40
CA GLY A 85 -18.77 -17.66 2.17
C GLY A 85 -18.57 -17.74 3.68
N TYR A 86 -17.53 -17.09 4.22
CA TYR A 86 -17.22 -17.07 5.66
C TYR A 86 -17.91 -15.93 6.41
N LEU A 87 -18.18 -14.82 5.72
CA LEU A 87 -18.88 -13.67 6.27
C LEU A 87 -19.79 -13.01 5.22
N GLN A 88 -20.73 -12.21 5.69
CA GLN A 88 -21.44 -11.22 4.90
C GLN A 88 -21.22 -9.83 5.47
N VAL A 89 -21.30 -8.82 4.61
CA VAL A 89 -21.32 -7.41 4.95
C VAL A 89 -22.70 -6.87 4.64
N LYS A 90 -23.38 -6.34 5.65
CA LYS A 90 -24.68 -5.69 5.50
C LYS A 90 -24.52 -4.18 5.64
N GLU A 91 -24.88 -3.45 4.59
CA GLU A 91 -24.94 -1.99 4.58
C GLU A 91 -26.33 -1.54 5.02
N THR A 92 -26.39 -0.70 6.04
CA THR A 92 -27.63 -0.06 6.51
C THR A 92 -27.50 1.47 6.40
N GLN A 93 -28.63 2.14 6.19
CA GLN A 93 -28.69 3.60 6.24
C GLN A 93 -29.24 4.01 7.61
N THR A 94 -28.48 4.87 8.30
CA THR A 94 -28.91 5.50 9.55
C THR A 94 -29.15 6.98 9.33
N ASN A 95 -30.27 7.48 9.85
CA ASN A 95 -30.60 8.89 9.80
C ASN A 95 -29.86 9.60 10.93
N ALA A 96 -29.07 10.61 10.58
CA ALA A 96 -28.47 11.56 11.49
C ALA A 96 -29.15 12.93 11.31
N LEU A 97 -29.05 13.76 12.36
CA LEU A 97 -29.57 15.14 12.37
C LEU A 97 -31.05 15.22 11.92
N MET A 98 -31.95 14.52 12.62
CA MET A 98 -33.40 14.45 12.29
C MET A 98 -33.70 14.06 10.82
N GLY A 99 -32.84 13.24 10.19
CA GLY A 99 -33.06 12.76 8.82
C GLY A 99 -32.52 13.68 7.73
N LEU A 100 -31.88 14.79 8.09
CA LEU A 100 -31.21 15.69 7.14
C LEU A 100 -29.90 15.09 6.60
N ILE A 101 -29.29 14.16 7.35
CA ILE A 101 -28.04 13.50 6.96
C ILE A 101 -28.28 11.99 6.98
N LYS A 102 -27.94 11.30 5.90
CA LYS A 102 -27.93 9.83 5.85
C LYS A 102 -26.49 9.35 5.99
N ASN A 103 -26.22 8.61 7.05
CA ASN A 103 -24.96 7.91 7.23
C ASN A 103 -25.12 6.45 6.83
N LYS A 104 -24.05 5.87 6.32
CA LYS A 104 -23.98 4.43 6.06
C LYS A 104 -23.32 3.75 7.25
N GLU A 105 -23.93 2.70 7.74
CA GLU A 105 -23.36 1.80 8.73
C GLU A 105 -23.18 0.42 8.11
N TYR A 106 -22.18 -0.31 8.60
CA TYR A 106 -21.83 -1.63 8.10
C TYR A 106 -21.83 -2.62 9.25
N GLU A 107 -22.45 -3.77 9.03
CA GLU A 107 -22.49 -4.89 9.97
C GLU A 107 -21.82 -6.10 9.30
N PHE A 108 -20.86 -6.69 9.99
CA PHE A 108 -20.26 -7.96 9.62
C PHE A 108 -21.06 -9.10 10.26
N ILE A 109 -21.49 -10.06 9.44
CA ILE A 109 -22.24 -11.24 9.87
C ILE A 109 -21.37 -12.47 9.59
N LYS A 110 -20.97 -13.18 10.63
CA LYS A 110 -20.19 -14.42 10.53
C LYS A 110 -21.11 -15.56 10.10
N LEU A 111 -20.79 -16.20 8.99
CA LEU A 111 -21.52 -17.37 8.49
C LEU A 111 -20.92 -18.67 9.01
N LYS A 112 -19.59 -18.78 8.99
CA LYS A 112 -18.83 -19.95 9.45
C LYS A 112 -17.41 -19.55 9.82
N ASP A 113 -16.72 -20.40 10.57
CA ASP A 113 -15.30 -20.22 10.85
C ASP A 113 -14.43 -20.40 9.61
N ILE A 114 -13.36 -19.60 9.51
CA ILE A 114 -12.33 -19.80 8.48
C ILE A 114 -11.57 -21.11 8.73
N PRO A 115 -11.05 -21.78 7.69
CA PRO A 115 -10.48 -23.11 7.84
C PRO A 115 -9.24 -23.09 8.73
N GLY A 116 -9.00 -24.20 9.44
CA GLY A 116 -7.81 -24.36 10.29
C GLY A 116 -6.49 -24.24 9.52
N SER A 117 -6.51 -24.52 8.21
CA SER A 117 -5.39 -24.35 7.28
C SER A 117 -5.12 -22.90 6.87
N ALA A 118 -6.01 -21.96 7.18
CA ALA A 118 -5.80 -20.54 6.89
C ALA A 118 -4.50 -20.02 7.55
N MET A 119 -3.96 -18.93 7.00
CA MET A 119 -2.75 -18.33 7.54
C MET A 119 -2.99 -17.65 8.88
N SER A 120 -1.91 -17.48 9.66
CA SER A 120 -1.97 -16.93 11.02
C SER A 120 -2.62 -15.54 11.06
N PHE A 121 -2.19 -14.63 10.17
CA PHE A 121 -2.72 -13.28 10.06
C PHE A 121 -4.22 -13.25 9.73
N GLU A 122 -4.70 -14.20 8.92
CA GLU A 122 -6.12 -14.30 8.57
C GLU A 122 -6.95 -14.65 9.80
N LYS A 123 -6.52 -15.65 10.59
CA LYS A 123 -7.17 -16.04 11.85
C LYS A 123 -7.18 -14.91 12.86
N THR A 124 -6.04 -14.24 13.02
CA THR A 124 -5.91 -13.12 13.95
C THR A 124 -6.90 -12.01 13.60
N LEU A 125 -6.97 -11.62 12.33
CA LEU A 125 -7.89 -10.56 11.90
C LEU A 125 -9.35 -11.00 11.96
N PHE A 126 -9.69 -12.17 11.43
CA PHE A 126 -11.07 -12.69 11.40
C PHE A 126 -11.64 -12.83 12.83
N ASN A 127 -10.88 -13.45 13.73
CA ASN A 127 -11.30 -13.60 15.13
C ASN A 127 -11.31 -12.27 15.88
N GLY A 128 -10.46 -11.32 15.49
CA GLY A 128 -10.46 -9.97 16.06
C GLY A 128 -11.71 -9.18 15.69
N ILE A 129 -12.21 -9.32 14.46
CA ILE A 129 -13.48 -8.74 14.01
C ILE A 129 -14.64 -9.34 14.80
N PHE A 130 -14.73 -10.67 14.88
CA PHE A 130 -15.84 -11.37 15.53
C PHE A 130 -15.65 -11.65 17.03
N LYS A 131 -14.75 -10.93 17.70
CA LYS A 131 -14.51 -11.09 19.13
C LYS A 131 -15.76 -10.78 19.97
N GLY A 132 -16.59 -9.85 19.50
CA GLY A 132 -17.82 -9.42 20.16
C GLY A 132 -19.05 -10.29 19.87
N GLY A 133 -18.94 -11.31 19.01
CA GLY A 133 -20.05 -12.16 18.59
C GLY A 133 -20.08 -12.39 17.08
N ASN A 134 -21.12 -13.06 16.59
CA ASN A 134 -21.27 -13.37 15.16
C ASN A 134 -21.74 -12.16 14.33
N ASN A 135 -22.37 -11.16 14.96
CA ASN A 135 -22.83 -9.94 14.33
C ASN A 135 -22.08 -8.76 14.95
N VAL A 136 -21.33 -8.03 14.14
CA VAL A 136 -20.44 -6.97 14.63
C VAL A 136 -20.58 -5.73 13.75
N ALA A 137 -21.00 -4.62 14.35
CA ALA A 137 -21.03 -3.32 13.68
C ALA A 137 -19.61 -2.77 13.48
N LEU A 138 -19.32 -2.18 12.32
CA LEU A 138 -18.04 -1.54 12.01
C LEU A 138 -17.70 -0.43 13.01
N SER A 139 -18.72 0.30 13.45
CA SER A 139 -18.62 1.35 14.47
C SER A 139 -17.99 0.83 15.77
N SER A 140 -18.31 -0.41 16.18
CA SER A 140 -17.74 -1.03 17.38
C SER A 140 -16.26 -1.40 17.28
N LEU A 141 -15.74 -1.52 16.04
CA LEU A 141 -14.34 -1.87 15.77
C LEU A 141 -13.40 -0.66 15.76
N LYS A 142 -13.97 0.55 15.62
CA LYS A 142 -13.23 1.82 15.64
C LYS A 142 -12.47 1.98 16.96
N ASN A 143 -11.19 2.31 16.89
CA ASN A 143 -10.30 2.49 18.05
C ASN A 143 -10.03 1.21 18.87
N VAL A 144 -10.55 0.06 18.44
CA VAL A 144 -10.38 -1.24 19.13
C VAL A 144 -9.54 -2.18 18.27
N LEU A 145 -9.84 -2.29 16.98
CA LEU A 145 -9.26 -3.30 16.10
C LEU A 145 -7.81 -2.99 15.69
N TYR A 146 -7.32 -1.75 15.85
CA TYR A 146 -5.98 -1.35 15.38
C TYR A 146 -4.85 -2.23 15.92
N LYS A 147 -4.94 -2.71 17.18
CA LYS A 147 -3.96 -3.65 17.76
C LYS A 147 -3.98 -5.00 17.04
N THR A 148 -5.17 -5.48 16.67
CA THR A 148 -5.33 -6.69 15.86
C THR A 148 -4.75 -6.48 14.46
N MET A 149 -4.97 -5.31 13.84
CA MET A 149 -4.38 -4.97 12.55
C MET A 149 -2.85 -4.98 12.61
N ASP A 150 -2.25 -4.37 13.65
CA ASP A 150 -0.80 -4.36 13.84
C ASP A 150 -0.24 -5.77 14.07
N LYS A 151 -0.96 -6.62 14.81
CA LYS A 151 -0.58 -8.02 15.00
C LYS A 151 -0.67 -8.82 13.69
N ALA A 152 -1.79 -8.71 12.97
CA ALA A 152 -1.99 -9.37 11.69
C ALA A 152 -0.95 -8.92 10.65
N LYS A 153 -0.59 -7.62 10.64
CA LYS A 153 0.48 -7.08 9.81
C LYS A 153 1.83 -7.78 10.08
N LYS A 154 2.22 -7.92 11.34
CA LYS A 154 3.48 -8.61 11.72
C LYS A 154 3.43 -10.09 11.35
N GLU A 155 2.29 -10.73 11.51
CA GLU A 155 2.09 -12.14 11.11
C GLU A 155 2.17 -12.32 9.59
N LEU A 156 1.58 -11.43 8.80
CA LEU A 156 1.71 -11.43 7.34
C LEU A 156 3.17 -11.28 6.91
N GLU A 157 3.91 -10.33 7.48
CA GLU A 157 5.34 -10.18 7.21
C GLU A 157 6.13 -11.44 7.56
N LYS A 158 5.76 -12.12 8.66
CA LYS A 158 6.38 -13.39 9.07
C LYS A 158 6.07 -14.50 8.07
N GLU A 159 4.83 -14.62 7.59
CA GLU A 159 4.47 -15.62 6.56
C GLU A 159 5.21 -15.37 5.25
N VAL A 160 5.31 -14.12 4.78
CA VAL A 160 6.07 -13.75 3.59
C VAL A 160 7.56 -14.10 3.75
N ASN A 161 8.14 -13.83 4.91
CA ASN A 161 9.52 -14.18 5.22
C ASN A 161 9.73 -15.71 5.27
N LYS A 162 8.79 -16.44 5.85
CA LYS A 162 8.81 -17.91 5.94
C LYS A 162 8.68 -18.55 4.56
N ALA A 163 7.85 -17.99 3.68
CA ALA A 163 7.65 -18.46 2.32
C ALA A 163 8.88 -18.28 1.41
N ALA A 164 9.87 -17.50 1.87
CA ALA A 164 11.15 -17.24 1.23
C ALA A 164 11.03 -16.60 -0.17
N PHE A 165 10.06 -15.69 -0.35
CA PHE A 165 9.89 -14.94 -1.60
C PHE A 165 11.00 -13.90 -1.86
N TYR A 166 11.75 -13.51 -0.83
CA TYR A 166 12.75 -12.43 -0.89
C TYR A 166 14.13 -12.89 -0.44
N VAL A 167 15.17 -12.30 -1.06
CA VAL A 167 16.56 -12.51 -0.65
C VAL A 167 16.82 -11.72 0.64
N LYS A 168 17.05 -12.43 1.77
CA LYS A 168 17.22 -11.82 3.11
C LYS A 168 18.23 -10.67 3.14
N LYS A 169 19.41 -10.85 2.53
CA LYS A 169 20.46 -9.82 2.48
C LYS A 169 19.97 -8.54 1.78
N SER A 170 19.29 -8.70 0.65
CA SER A 170 18.76 -7.60 -0.15
C SER A 170 17.69 -6.82 0.60
N ARG A 171 16.77 -7.52 1.25
CA ARG A 171 15.73 -6.93 2.09
C ARG A 171 16.32 -6.18 3.29
N GLY A 172 17.36 -6.74 3.92
CA GLY A 172 18.10 -6.07 5.00
C GLY A 172 18.72 -4.74 4.54
N MET A 173 19.36 -4.72 3.37
CA MET A 173 19.89 -3.48 2.78
C MET A 173 18.78 -2.47 2.45
N GLY A 174 17.63 -2.94 1.96
CA GLY A 174 16.46 -2.10 1.69
C GLY A 174 15.85 -1.46 2.94
N CYS A 175 16.04 -2.05 4.14
CA CYS A 175 15.67 -1.41 5.41
C CYS A 175 16.78 -0.48 5.92
N LEU A 176 18.05 -0.88 5.79
CA LEU A 176 19.18 -0.14 6.36
C LEU A 176 19.46 1.17 5.62
N PHE A 177 19.47 1.16 4.28
CA PHE A 177 19.86 2.33 3.49
C PHE A 177 18.90 3.51 3.67
N PRO A 178 17.56 3.36 3.65
CA PRO A 178 16.68 4.50 3.91
C PRO A 178 16.91 5.12 5.30
N ILE A 179 17.20 4.31 6.32
CA ILE A 179 17.52 4.82 7.67
C ILE A 179 18.81 5.65 7.63
N LEU A 180 19.87 5.12 7.02
CA LEU A 180 21.15 5.83 6.88
C LEU A 180 20.99 7.13 6.08
N GLY A 181 20.22 7.09 4.99
CA GLY A 181 19.95 8.25 4.16
C GLY A 181 19.13 9.32 4.87
N VAL A 182 18.16 8.94 5.71
CA VAL A 182 17.41 9.88 6.55
C VAL A 182 18.31 10.52 7.61
N VAL A 183 19.19 9.74 8.26
CA VAL A 183 20.17 10.28 9.22
C VAL A 183 21.09 11.30 8.55
N LEU A 184 21.60 10.99 7.36
CA LEU A 184 22.43 11.91 6.58
C LEU A 184 21.67 13.17 6.14
N LEU A 185 20.40 13.01 5.74
CA LEU A 185 19.53 14.11 5.34
C LEU A 185 19.27 15.06 6.52
N ILE A 186 18.89 14.53 7.69
CA ILE A 186 18.68 15.32 8.92
C ILE A 186 19.96 16.05 9.30
N TYR A 187 21.10 15.35 9.28
CA TYR A 187 22.40 15.94 9.59
C TYR A 187 22.77 17.08 8.61
N GLY A 188 22.52 16.89 7.32
CA GLY A 188 22.71 17.93 6.30
C GLY A 188 21.82 19.16 6.51
N ILE A 189 20.54 18.95 6.87
CA ILE A 189 19.61 20.05 7.18
C ILE A 189 20.07 20.81 8.43
N ILE A 190 20.43 20.11 9.51
CA ILE A 190 20.92 20.76 10.74
C ILE A 190 22.15 21.62 10.45
N HIS A 191 23.11 21.09 9.66
CA HIS A 191 24.29 21.86 9.25
C HIS A 191 23.94 23.09 8.41
N LEU A 192 23.00 22.95 7.48
CA LEU A 192 22.50 24.08 6.67
C LEU A 192 21.92 25.19 7.55
N LEU A 193 21.21 24.82 8.64
CA LEU A 193 20.58 25.75 9.56
C LEU A 193 21.54 26.38 10.57
N ILE A 194 22.69 25.77 10.88
CA ILE A 194 23.67 26.30 11.82
C ILE A 194 24.68 27.22 11.10
N THR A 195 25.03 26.90 9.84
CA THR A 195 26.12 27.55 9.11
C THR A 195 25.66 28.72 8.23
N TRP A 196 24.84 29.62 8.79
CA TRP A 196 24.40 30.83 8.07
C TRP A 196 25.60 31.71 7.72
N GLY A 197 25.81 31.95 6.42
CA GLY A 197 26.90 32.79 5.91
C GLY A 197 28.20 32.05 5.52
N TYR A 198 28.28 30.73 5.69
CA TYR A 198 29.38 29.89 5.17
C TYR A 198 28.98 29.19 3.85
N PRO A 199 29.94 28.65 3.06
CA PRO A 199 29.63 27.97 1.80
C PRO A 199 28.72 26.75 2.00
N PHE A 200 27.53 26.77 1.38
CA PHE A 200 26.47 25.77 1.56
C PHE A 200 26.72 24.43 0.84
N TRP A 201 27.83 24.29 0.11
CA TRP A 201 28.11 23.09 -0.71
C TRP A 201 28.22 21.80 0.12
N PHE A 202 28.79 21.87 1.33
CA PHE A 202 28.90 20.71 2.22
C PHE A 202 27.53 20.18 2.68
N PRO A 203 26.66 20.98 3.33
CA PRO A 203 25.33 20.50 3.71
C PRO A 203 24.49 20.07 2.51
N LEU A 204 24.59 20.78 1.38
CA LEU A 204 23.92 20.39 0.14
C LEU A 204 24.37 19.00 -0.35
N SER A 205 25.67 18.72 -0.32
CA SER A 205 26.22 17.42 -0.73
C SER A 205 25.70 16.26 0.14
N LEU A 206 25.53 16.49 1.45
CA LEU A 206 24.99 15.50 2.38
C LEU A 206 23.50 15.23 2.12
N ILE A 207 22.71 16.27 1.87
CA ILE A 207 21.28 16.15 1.57
C ILE A 207 21.09 15.34 0.27
N VAL A 208 21.81 15.71 -0.80
CA VAL A 208 21.75 15.01 -2.09
C VAL A 208 22.16 13.53 -1.93
N SER A 209 23.22 13.27 -1.18
CA SER A 209 23.69 11.90 -0.92
C SER A 209 22.69 11.08 -0.11
N GLY A 210 22.07 11.68 0.90
CA GLY A 210 20.99 11.05 1.67
C GLY A 210 19.81 10.66 0.79
N ILE A 211 19.39 11.54 -0.13
CA ILE A 211 18.32 11.27 -1.10
C ILE A 211 18.70 10.11 -2.02
N ILE A 212 19.93 10.08 -2.55
CA ILE A 212 20.42 8.98 -3.40
C ILE A 212 20.35 7.65 -2.64
N ILE A 213 20.85 7.60 -1.41
CA ILE A 213 20.85 6.38 -0.59
C ILE A 213 19.42 5.91 -0.30
N ILE A 214 18.49 6.82 0.03
CA ILE A 214 17.07 6.51 0.22
C ILE A 214 16.49 5.91 -1.06
N GLY A 215 16.72 6.55 -2.21
CA GLY A 215 16.23 6.10 -3.51
C GLY A 215 16.66 4.68 -3.83
N PHE A 216 17.97 4.40 -3.74
CA PHE A 216 18.48 3.04 -3.96
C PHE A 216 17.93 2.05 -2.95
N GLY A 217 17.86 2.40 -1.66
CA GLY A 217 17.30 1.55 -0.60
C GLY A 217 15.87 1.08 -0.90
N ILE A 218 15.02 1.95 -1.43
CA ILE A 218 13.63 1.61 -1.81
C ILE A 218 13.60 0.54 -2.92
N PHE A 219 14.58 0.53 -3.82
CA PHE A 219 14.68 -0.43 -4.94
C PHE A 219 15.65 -1.60 -4.68
N MET A 220 16.05 -1.84 -3.43
CA MET A 220 16.96 -2.96 -3.08
C MET A 220 16.23 -4.28 -2.85
N ALA A 221 14.90 -4.34 -2.79
CA ALA A 221 14.16 -5.55 -2.44
C ALA A 221 14.18 -6.59 -3.58
N LYS A 222 15.16 -7.50 -3.56
CA LYS A 222 15.28 -8.56 -4.56
C LYS A 222 14.46 -9.81 -4.22
N LYS A 223 13.74 -10.33 -5.22
CA LYS A 223 12.96 -11.58 -5.12
C LYS A 223 13.82 -12.84 -5.37
N THR A 224 13.45 -13.95 -4.74
CA THR A 224 14.05 -15.28 -4.98
C THR A 224 13.46 -15.91 -6.25
N PRO A 225 14.00 -17.03 -6.78
CA PRO A 225 13.39 -17.73 -7.92
C PRO A 225 11.91 -18.08 -7.69
N LYS A 226 11.57 -18.57 -6.49
CA LYS A 226 10.19 -18.84 -6.07
C LYS A 226 9.34 -17.56 -6.00
N GLY A 227 9.88 -16.48 -5.45
CA GLY A 227 9.21 -15.18 -5.43
C GLY A 227 8.96 -14.62 -6.83
N ASN A 228 9.92 -14.80 -7.74
CA ASN A 228 9.79 -14.41 -9.14
C ASN A 228 8.73 -15.22 -9.89
N GLU A 229 8.61 -16.52 -9.62
CA GLU A 229 7.54 -17.34 -10.21
C GLU A 229 6.16 -16.84 -9.79
N LEU A 230 5.96 -16.60 -8.49
CA LEU A 230 4.71 -16.04 -7.99
C LEU A 230 4.47 -14.63 -8.56
N TYR A 231 5.49 -13.78 -8.56
CA TYR A 231 5.40 -12.44 -9.13
C TYR A 231 4.99 -12.46 -10.61
N LYS A 232 5.53 -13.37 -11.44
CA LYS A 232 5.12 -13.51 -12.84
C LYS A 232 3.62 -13.77 -12.98
N LYS A 233 3.11 -14.75 -12.24
CA LYS A 233 1.68 -15.11 -12.27
C LYS A 233 0.81 -13.94 -11.83
N LEU A 234 1.18 -13.29 -10.72
CA LEU A 234 0.43 -12.15 -10.19
C LEU A 234 0.50 -10.93 -11.12
N ALA A 235 1.66 -10.65 -11.73
CA ALA A 235 1.85 -9.54 -12.64
C ALA A 235 1.05 -9.75 -13.93
N GLY A 236 1.05 -10.96 -14.47
CA GLY A 236 0.21 -11.32 -15.62
C GLY A 236 -1.28 -11.23 -15.32
N PHE A 237 -1.69 -11.65 -14.13
CA PHE A 237 -3.07 -11.50 -13.68
C PHE A 237 -3.46 -10.03 -13.49
N LYS A 238 -2.58 -9.22 -12.89
CA LYS A 238 -2.78 -7.77 -12.75
C LYS A 238 -2.91 -7.10 -14.12
N GLU A 239 -2.02 -7.43 -15.06
CA GLU A 239 -2.05 -6.89 -16.42
C GLU A 239 -3.37 -7.25 -17.10
N PHE A 240 -3.80 -8.51 -16.99
CA PHE A 240 -5.10 -8.95 -17.49
C PHE A 240 -6.26 -8.14 -16.90
N ILE A 241 -6.34 -7.98 -15.57
CA ILE A 241 -7.42 -7.19 -14.93
C ILE A 241 -7.44 -5.74 -15.45
N GLN A 242 -6.27 -5.15 -15.69
CA GLN A 242 -6.14 -3.77 -16.18
C GLN A 242 -6.51 -3.62 -17.66
N SER A 243 -6.11 -4.57 -18.50
CA SER A 243 -6.18 -4.45 -19.96
C SER A 243 -7.35 -5.20 -20.59
N VAL A 244 -8.06 -6.06 -19.85
CA VAL A 244 -9.15 -6.87 -20.38
C VAL A 244 -10.21 -6.02 -21.09
N GLU A 245 -10.61 -6.48 -22.27
CA GLU A 245 -11.70 -5.91 -23.07
C GLU A 245 -13.05 -6.28 -22.46
N LYS A 246 -14.06 -5.43 -22.65
CA LYS A 246 -15.38 -5.63 -22.04
C LYS A 246 -16.05 -6.91 -22.52
N GLU A 247 -15.92 -7.20 -23.81
CA GLU A 247 -16.45 -8.38 -24.48
C GLU A 247 -15.85 -9.64 -23.87
N ARG A 248 -14.52 -9.67 -23.70
CA ARG A 248 -13.82 -10.80 -23.10
C ARG A 248 -14.18 -10.97 -21.62
N LEU A 249 -14.26 -9.87 -20.86
CA LEU A 249 -14.68 -9.89 -19.47
C LEU A 249 -16.12 -10.42 -19.32
N SER A 250 -17.01 -10.07 -20.25
CA SER A 250 -18.39 -10.56 -20.25
C SER A 250 -18.49 -12.08 -20.43
N LEU A 251 -17.57 -12.69 -21.19
CA LEU A 251 -17.51 -14.14 -21.35
C LEU A 251 -17.13 -14.81 -20.02
N PHE A 252 -16.10 -14.31 -19.34
CA PHE A 252 -15.70 -14.85 -18.03
C PHE A 252 -16.81 -14.75 -16.98
N LEU A 253 -17.55 -13.63 -16.95
CA LEU A 253 -18.68 -13.44 -16.03
C LEU A 253 -19.85 -14.38 -16.34
N LYS A 254 -20.04 -14.78 -17.60
CA LYS A 254 -21.06 -15.76 -18.01
C LYS A 254 -20.64 -17.19 -17.70
N GLU A 255 -19.37 -17.53 -17.92
CA GLU A 255 -18.82 -18.86 -17.68
C GLU A 255 -18.68 -19.18 -16.17
N ASP A 256 -18.26 -18.20 -15.37
CA ASP A 256 -18.10 -18.34 -13.92
C ASP A 256 -18.83 -17.20 -13.19
N GLN A 257 -19.99 -17.54 -12.62
CA GLN A 257 -20.83 -16.60 -11.85
C GLN A 257 -20.09 -15.99 -10.64
N HIS A 258 -19.07 -16.68 -10.11
CA HIS A 258 -18.27 -16.22 -8.96
C HIS A 258 -16.96 -15.56 -9.41
N TYR A 259 -16.75 -15.35 -10.70
CA TYR A 259 -15.53 -14.75 -11.23
C TYR A 259 -15.26 -13.38 -10.61
N PHE A 260 -16.30 -12.55 -10.56
CA PHE A 260 -16.21 -11.23 -9.96
C PHE A 260 -15.72 -11.30 -8.50
N ASP A 261 -16.32 -12.18 -7.70
CA ASP A 261 -15.99 -12.35 -6.28
C ASP A 261 -14.56 -12.86 -6.06
N LYS A 262 -14.07 -13.74 -6.94
CA LYS A 262 -12.70 -14.27 -6.89
C LYS A 262 -11.66 -13.20 -7.27
N VAL A 263 -11.96 -12.34 -8.23
CA VAL A 263 -11.02 -11.35 -8.79
C VAL A 263 -10.98 -10.07 -7.95
N LEU A 264 -12.11 -9.65 -7.38
CA LEU A 264 -12.25 -8.38 -6.67
C LEU A 264 -11.20 -8.16 -5.55
N PRO A 265 -10.93 -9.10 -4.63
CA PRO A 265 -9.91 -8.92 -3.60
C PRO A 265 -8.53 -8.64 -4.18
N PHE A 266 -8.19 -9.30 -5.31
CA PHE A 266 -6.92 -9.12 -6.00
C PHE A 266 -6.85 -7.77 -6.72
N ALA A 267 -7.93 -7.35 -7.37
CA ALA A 267 -8.02 -6.03 -7.98
C ALA A 267 -7.81 -4.90 -6.96
N ILE A 268 -8.32 -5.08 -5.73
CA ILE A 268 -8.14 -4.12 -4.63
C ILE A 268 -6.66 -4.04 -4.21
N VAL A 269 -6.01 -5.17 -3.94
CA VAL A 269 -4.60 -5.18 -3.48
C VAL A 269 -3.61 -4.77 -4.56
N PHE A 270 -3.91 -5.04 -5.83
CA PHE A 270 -3.09 -4.59 -6.95
C PHE A 270 -3.27 -3.10 -7.27
N ASN A 271 -4.21 -2.44 -6.59
CA ASN A 271 -4.60 -1.05 -6.82
C ASN A 271 -5.09 -0.81 -8.26
N VAL A 272 -5.93 -1.71 -8.77
CA VAL A 272 -6.50 -1.67 -10.14
C VAL A 272 -8.02 -1.79 -10.17
N ALA A 273 -8.67 -1.82 -9.00
CA ALA A 273 -10.12 -1.99 -8.92
C ALA A 273 -10.89 -0.83 -9.58
N ASP A 274 -10.36 0.40 -9.60
CA ASP A 274 -10.93 1.52 -10.37
C ASP A 274 -10.98 1.24 -11.86
N ALA A 275 -9.83 0.89 -12.44
CA ALA A 275 -9.72 0.56 -13.86
C ALA A 275 -10.64 -0.60 -14.22
N TRP A 276 -10.70 -1.61 -13.34
CA TRP A 276 -11.57 -2.77 -13.51
C TRP A 276 -13.06 -2.42 -13.40
N LYS A 277 -13.45 -1.55 -12.46
CA LYS A 277 -14.80 -1.02 -12.32
C LYS A 277 -15.28 -0.35 -13.60
N ASP A 278 -14.42 0.39 -14.30
CA ASP A 278 -14.75 0.99 -15.59
C ASP A 278 -15.00 -0.04 -16.70
N LYS A 279 -14.28 -1.17 -16.68
CA LYS A 279 -14.53 -2.30 -17.59
C LYS A 279 -15.85 -2.99 -17.29
N LEU A 280 -16.25 -3.07 -16.02
CA LEU A 280 -17.51 -3.68 -15.58
C LEU A 280 -18.75 -2.80 -15.83
N LYS A 281 -18.59 -1.49 -16.07
CA LYS A 281 -19.71 -0.59 -16.39
C LYS A 281 -20.46 -1.05 -17.65
N GLY A 282 -21.75 -1.32 -17.47
CA GLY A 282 -22.66 -1.77 -18.53
C GLY A 282 -22.70 -3.28 -18.72
N LEU A 283 -21.93 -4.06 -17.95
CA LEU A 283 -22.01 -5.52 -17.93
C LEU A 283 -22.99 -5.97 -16.85
N GLU A 284 -23.70 -7.07 -17.11
CA GLU A 284 -24.53 -7.75 -16.10
C GLU A 284 -23.61 -8.56 -15.18
N VAL A 285 -23.19 -7.94 -14.08
CA VAL A 285 -22.45 -8.63 -13.01
C VAL A 285 -23.46 -9.17 -12.01
N PRO A 286 -23.46 -10.47 -11.65
CA PRO A 286 -24.36 -10.99 -10.63
C PRO A 286 -24.11 -10.28 -9.29
N PRO A 287 -25.16 -9.99 -8.49
CA PRO A 287 -24.98 -9.42 -7.17
C PRO A 287 -24.20 -10.40 -6.28
N PRO A 288 -23.14 -9.95 -5.58
CA PRO A 288 -22.40 -10.82 -4.68
C PRO A 288 -23.29 -11.29 -3.53
N SER A 289 -23.19 -12.57 -3.19
CA SER A 289 -23.95 -13.16 -2.07
C SER A 289 -23.47 -12.66 -0.70
N TRP A 290 -22.26 -12.11 -0.63
CA TRP A 290 -21.62 -11.67 0.59
C TRP A 290 -21.80 -10.19 0.91
N TYR A 291 -22.34 -9.37 -0.01
CA TYR A 291 -22.56 -7.94 0.22
C TYR A 291 -24.04 -7.57 0.06
N ILE A 292 -24.68 -7.20 1.15
CA ILE A 292 -26.08 -6.80 1.21
C ILE A 292 -26.12 -5.27 1.26
N GLY A 293 -26.27 -4.64 0.09
CA GLY A 293 -26.34 -3.18 -0.02
C GLY A 293 -27.73 -2.61 0.30
N SER A 294 -27.77 -1.32 0.62
CA SER A 294 -29.01 -0.56 0.80
C SER A 294 -29.35 0.22 -0.48
N TYR A 295 -29.92 -0.46 -1.48
CA TYR A 295 -30.33 0.14 -2.75
C TYR A 295 -31.72 -0.35 -3.22
N ASN A 296 -32.51 0.53 -3.86
CA ASN A 296 -33.84 0.23 -4.42
C ASN A 296 -33.74 -0.44 -5.80
N GLY A 297 -32.99 -1.55 -5.89
CA GLY A 297 -32.67 -2.24 -7.14
C GLY A 297 -31.17 -2.38 -7.35
N PHE A 298 -30.72 -3.55 -7.78
CA PHE A 298 -29.30 -3.82 -7.99
C PHE A 298 -28.85 -3.28 -9.35
N THR A 299 -27.79 -2.47 -9.34
CA THR A 299 -27.00 -2.19 -10.54
C THR A 299 -25.52 -2.34 -10.20
N THR A 300 -24.75 -2.86 -11.14
CA THR A 300 -23.29 -3.05 -10.98
C THR A 300 -22.59 -1.76 -10.57
N SER A 301 -22.95 -0.63 -11.19
CA SER A 301 -22.36 0.67 -10.88
C SER A 301 -22.66 1.14 -9.45
N MET A 302 -23.90 0.99 -8.97
CA MET A 302 -24.25 1.35 -7.59
C MET A 302 -23.52 0.46 -6.58
N PHE A 303 -23.50 -0.85 -6.83
CA PHE A 303 -22.79 -1.79 -5.98
C PHE A 303 -21.29 -1.46 -5.90
N LEU A 304 -20.61 -1.23 -7.04
CA LEU A 304 -19.19 -0.90 -7.05
C LEU A 304 -18.87 0.44 -6.34
N ASN A 305 -19.78 1.41 -6.40
CA ASN A 305 -19.67 2.66 -5.62
C ASN A 305 -19.87 2.43 -4.11
N SER A 306 -20.88 1.65 -3.73
CA SER A 306 -21.12 1.27 -2.34
C SER A 306 -19.93 0.51 -1.76
N LEU A 307 -19.39 -0.44 -2.53
CA LEU A 307 -18.24 -1.23 -2.15
C LEU A 307 -17.01 -0.35 -1.92
N ASP A 308 -16.66 0.57 -2.82
CA ASP A 308 -15.56 1.52 -2.61
C ASP A 308 -15.72 2.29 -1.29
N HIS A 309 -16.89 2.88 -1.09
CA HIS A 309 -17.17 3.64 0.12
C HIS A 309 -17.04 2.76 1.38
N SER A 310 -17.55 1.53 1.33
CA SER A 310 -17.43 0.55 2.41
C SER A 310 -15.97 0.20 2.72
N MET A 311 -15.16 -0.06 1.70
CA MET A 311 -13.74 -0.41 1.85
C MET A 311 -12.92 0.74 2.45
N ASN A 312 -13.24 1.98 2.07
CA ASN A 312 -12.63 3.18 2.64
C ASN A 312 -12.99 3.36 4.12
N GLU A 313 -14.26 3.20 4.48
CA GLU A 313 -14.71 3.32 5.86
C GLU A 313 -14.20 2.18 6.75
N MET A 314 -14.13 0.95 6.21
CA MET A 314 -13.49 -0.18 6.88
C MET A 314 -12.01 0.08 7.13
N SER A 315 -11.26 0.51 6.10
CA SER A 315 -9.84 0.85 6.23
C SER A 315 -9.61 1.94 7.26
N ARG A 316 -10.44 2.99 7.27
CA ARG A 316 -10.34 4.06 8.28
C ARG A 316 -10.62 3.55 9.68
N SER A 317 -11.68 2.78 9.88
CA SER A 317 -12.10 2.31 11.21
C SER A 317 -11.17 1.24 11.78
N PHE A 318 -10.69 0.32 10.94
CA PHE A 318 -9.79 -0.77 11.36
C PHE A 318 -8.44 -0.24 11.85
N TYR A 319 -7.92 0.82 11.22
CA TYR A 319 -6.66 1.44 11.57
C TYR A 319 -6.80 2.67 12.48
N SER A 320 -8.01 3.03 12.90
CA SER A 320 -8.18 4.17 13.81
C SER A 320 -7.69 3.81 15.21
N ALA A 321 -6.91 4.69 15.82
CA ALA A 321 -6.45 4.56 17.20
C ALA A 321 -6.97 5.77 18.02
N PRO A 322 -7.20 5.60 19.33
CA PRO A 322 -7.57 6.72 20.20
C PRO A 322 -6.55 7.86 20.08
N SER A 323 -7.01 9.11 19.99
CA SER A 323 -6.14 10.27 20.10
C SER A 323 -5.56 10.32 21.51
N SER A 324 -4.23 10.29 21.64
CA SER A 324 -3.58 10.48 22.94
C SER A 324 -3.83 11.91 23.44
N SER A 325 -4.51 12.05 24.58
CA SER A 325 -4.57 13.30 25.31
C SER A 325 -3.17 13.62 25.89
N GLY A 326 -2.53 14.68 25.37
CA GLY A 326 -1.43 15.44 25.97
C GLY A 326 -0.32 14.72 26.76
N SER A 327 0.89 14.70 26.21
CA SER A 327 2.11 15.05 26.97
C SER A 327 3.27 15.37 26.03
N SER A 328 3.88 16.54 26.27
CA SER A 328 5.15 16.97 25.72
C SER A 328 6.26 16.04 26.20
N GLY A 329 6.77 15.19 25.32
CA GLY A 329 7.91 14.32 25.57
C GLY A 329 8.36 13.72 24.25
N GLY A 330 9.44 14.25 23.69
CA GLY A 330 10.01 13.81 22.43
C GLY A 330 10.37 12.33 22.48
N SER A 331 9.51 11.50 21.91
CA SER A 331 9.81 10.12 21.56
C SER A 331 9.68 9.99 20.05
N TRP A 332 10.79 9.68 19.40
CA TRP A 332 10.83 9.34 17.99
C TRP A 332 10.10 8.02 17.78
N SER A 333 8.79 8.09 17.58
CA SER A 333 8.07 7.05 16.85
C SER A 333 8.49 7.17 15.40
N SER A 334 9.13 6.12 14.86
CA SER A 334 9.51 6.08 13.46
C SER A 334 8.26 6.37 12.63
N GLY A 335 8.28 7.51 11.95
CA GLY A 335 7.18 8.02 11.14
C GLY A 335 6.71 6.95 10.17
N GLY A 336 5.52 6.42 10.44
CA GLY A 336 4.67 5.90 9.38
C GLY A 336 4.32 7.09 8.52
N GLY A 337 5.03 7.25 7.41
CA GLY A 337 4.74 8.27 6.42
C GLY A 337 3.24 8.30 6.12
N GLY A 338 2.67 9.50 6.04
CA GLY A 338 1.33 9.69 5.51
C GLY A 338 1.32 9.15 4.08
N PHE A 339 0.74 7.97 3.91
CA PHE A 339 0.47 7.41 2.60
C PHE A 339 -1.00 7.63 2.30
N SER A 340 -1.23 8.22 1.13
CA SER A 340 -2.50 8.63 0.59
C SER A 340 -3.58 7.57 0.85
N GLY A 341 -4.63 7.98 1.56
CA GLY A 341 -5.91 7.30 1.53
C GLY A 341 -6.47 7.42 0.11
N GLY A 342 -5.96 6.59 -0.79
CA GLY A 342 -6.50 6.41 -2.13
C GLY A 342 -7.75 5.57 -2.01
N GLY A 343 -8.88 6.25 -1.79
CA GLY A 343 -10.18 5.70 -2.15
C GLY A 343 -10.28 5.61 -3.67
N PHE A 344 -11.18 4.75 -4.15
CA PHE A 344 -11.49 4.53 -5.56
C PHE A 344 -12.30 5.75 -6.09
N GLY A 345 -11.63 6.90 -6.20
CA GLY A 345 -12.25 8.21 -6.38
C GLY A 345 -11.49 9.09 -7.37
N GLY A 346 -11.36 8.63 -8.62
CA GLY A 346 -10.84 9.42 -9.73
C GLY A 346 -11.95 9.76 -10.72
N GLY A 347 -12.49 10.98 -10.62
CA GLY A 347 -13.42 11.54 -11.60
C GLY A 347 -12.71 11.79 -12.93
N GLY A 348 -13.19 11.13 -13.99
CA GLY A 348 -12.78 11.43 -15.36
C GLY A 348 -13.34 12.79 -15.80
N GLY A 349 -12.45 13.69 -16.18
CA GLY A 349 -12.75 14.83 -17.05
C GLY A 349 -12.10 14.56 -18.40
N GLY A 350 -12.85 13.96 -19.33
CA GLY A 350 -12.47 13.92 -20.74
C GLY A 350 -12.71 15.30 -21.34
N ALA A 351 -11.68 15.85 -21.98
CA ALA A 351 -11.81 16.94 -22.93
C ALA A 351 -11.35 16.41 -24.28
N TRP A 352 -12.34 16.28 -25.17
CA TRP A 352 -12.36 16.42 -26.63
C TRP A 352 -11.03 16.42 -27.39
#